data_AF-A0A2B6QQJ2-F1
#
_entry.id   AF-A0A2B6QQJ2-F1
#
_cell.length_a   1.000
_cell.length_b   1.000
_cell.length_c   1.000
_cell.angle_alpha   90.00
_cell.angle_beta   90.00
_cell.angle_gamma   90.00
#
_symmetry.space_group_name_H-M   'P 1'
#
loop_
_entity.id
_entity.type
_entity.pdbx_description
1 polymer ?
#
loop_
_entity_poly.entity_id
_entity_poly.type
_entity_poly.pdbx_seq_one_letter_code
_entity_poly.pdbx_strand_id
1 'polypeptide(L)'
;MEEKKTRSKKYYRIAFFVSTSYIWFLILAAYSMGIPQYIQLLGEIALITAFTCYFSVPIFYIGLPLVYIRFVLSCFRIYTSERMLAYYALSCFVLGLALFLPLKIYGFYEENYIFTKQVHNQRIEEKIKQAIEKNNGPIQITYVTRESMLQSNEGSGSPVYPKINIHFELLNCDKQNNGGSGFSCESSVEAYYKDKKWLVDYDSKKNTGVMNLSKDNQRAVEVEKQLALTPEEELNICNNAESKAVQYVKNEYNLDLTIVEKTFNKHTSSYKKENRPSNAIHALTINGYLKTDSQKDITVRVEYDPIAREYWSHIYEMSDGAKKEIEKQIELKKEIHDKK
;
A
#
# COMPACT_ATOMS: atom_id res chain seq x y z
N MET A 1 -62.06 13.72 34.42
CA MET A 1 -61.51 13.76 33.04
C MET A 1 -60.19 14.55 32.96
N GLU A 2 -60.02 15.59 33.78
CA GLU A 2 -58.76 16.35 33.89
C GLU A 2 -57.56 15.55 34.40
N GLU A 3 -57.69 14.74 35.45
CA GLU A 3 -56.56 13.95 36.00
C GLU A 3 -55.87 13.02 34.99
N LYS A 4 -56.64 12.43 34.05
CA LYS A 4 -56.08 11.61 32.95
C LYS A 4 -55.29 12.47 31.96
N LYS A 5 -55.71 13.72 31.72
CA LYS A 5 -55.03 14.70 30.85
C LYS A 5 -53.73 15.23 31.50
N THR A 6 -53.71 15.41 32.82
CA THR A 6 -52.52 15.83 33.57
C THR A 6 -51.50 14.70 33.71
N ARG A 7 -51.95 13.47 33.97
CA ARG A 7 -51.08 12.28 33.95
C ARG A 7 -50.46 12.04 32.58
N SER A 8 -51.24 12.12 31.49
CA SER A 8 -50.69 11.94 30.15
C SER A 8 -49.60 12.97 29.83
N LYS A 9 -49.84 14.28 30.08
CA LYS A 9 -48.84 15.35 29.92
C LYS A 9 -47.53 15.11 30.69
N LYS A 10 -47.60 14.49 31.87
CA LYS A 10 -46.42 14.13 32.67
C LYS A 10 -45.63 12.99 32.01
N TYR A 11 -46.30 11.97 31.49
CA TYR A 11 -45.68 10.89 30.72
C TYR A 11 -45.11 11.36 29.38
N TYR A 12 -45.77 12.29 28.68
CA TYR A 12 -45.23 12.95 27.48
C TYR A 12 -43.90 13.64 27.75
N ARG A 13 -43.80 14.38 28.87
CA ARG A 13 -42.55 15.03 29.28
C ARG A 13 -41.48 14.00 29.59
N ILE A 14 -41.80 12.95 30.33
CA ILE A 14 -40.83 11.89 30.69
C ILE A 14 -40.31 11.16 29.45
N ALA A 15 -41.17 10.74 28.53
CA ALA A 15 -40.76 10.05 27.30
C ALA A 15 -39.90 10.95 26.40
N PHE A 16 -40.25 12.23 26.27
CA PHE A 16 -39.45 13.22 25.56
C PHE A 16 -38.08 13.41 26.23
N PHE A 17 -38.02 13.54 27.55
CA PHE A 17 -36.77 13.68 28.29
C PHE A 17 -35.89 12.43 28.20
N VAL A 18 -36.46 11.22 28.26
CA VAL A 18 -35.69 9.97 28.15
C VAL A 18 -35.13 9.81 26.73
N SER A 19 -35.91 10.09 25.68
CA SER A 19 -35.43 9.99 24.30
C SER A 19 -34.39 11.07 23.97
N THR A 20 -34.60 12.31 24.40
CA THR A 20 -33.58 13.37 24.23
C THR A 20 -32.33 13.10 25.07
N SER A 21 -32.46 12.60 26.29
CA SER A 21 -31.29 12.26 27.14
C SER A 21 -30.48 11.11 26.56
N TYR A 22 -31.12 10.12 25.94
CA TYR A 22 -30.42 9.04 25.25
C TYR A 22 -29.66 9.53 24.00
N ILE A 23 -30.27 10.43 23.23
CA ILE A 23 -29.60 11.09 22.08
C ILE A 23 -28.42 11.94 22.57
N TRP A 24 -28.59 12.70 23.64
CA TRP A 24 -27.50 13.47 24.26
C TRP A 24 -26.40 12.58 24.83
N PHE A 25 -26.73 11.42 25.40
CA PHE A 25 -25.76 10.44 25.86
C PHE A 25 -24.94 9.85 24.70
N LEU A 26 -25.57 9.54 23.56
CA LEU A 26 -24.88 9.08 22.35
C LEU A 26 -23.98 10.17 21.76
N ILE A 27 -24.43 11.43 21.76
CA ILE A 27 -23.63 12.59 21.34
C ILE A 27 -22.44 12.77 22.29
N LEU A 28 -22.64 12.75 23.61
CA LEU A 28 -21.58 12.92 24.61
C LEU A 28 -20.57 11.76 24.58
N ALA A 29 -21.03 10.52 24.41
CA ALA A 29 -20.18 9.36 24.24
C ALA A 29 -19.31 9.49 22.97
N ALA A 30 -19.89 9.94 21.86
CA ALA A 30 -19.18 10.22 20.62
C ALA A 30 -18.14 11.35 20.74
N TYR A 31 -18.43 12.41 21.51
CA TYR A 31 -17.48 13.50 21.77
C TYR A 31 -16.30 13.08 22.66
N SER A 32 -16.47 12.06 23.52
CA SER A 32 -15.44 11.61 24.47
C SER A 32 -14.34 10.71 23.87
N MET A 33 -14.52 10.21 22.64
CA MET A 33 -13.62 9.22 22.01
C MET A 33 -12.62 9.81 21.00
N GLY A 34 -12.72 11.10 20.67
CA GLY A 34 -11.83 11.74 19.68
C GLY A 34 -12.21 11.44 18.22
N ILE A 35 -11.87 12.39 17.33
CA ILE A 35 -12.32 12.45 15.93
C ILE A 35 -11.93 11.21 15.07
N PRO A 36 -10.75 10.58 15.21
CA PRO A 36 -10.39 9.40 14.41
C PRO A 36 -11.29 8.19 14.69
N GLN A 37 -11.58 7.96 15.97
CA GLN A 37 -12.44 6.87 16.42
C GLN A 37 -13.92 7.17 16.12
N TYR A 38 -14.32 8.44 16.02
CA TYR A 38 -15.67 8.84 15.61
C TYR A 38 -15.98 8.51 14.14
N ILE A 39 -15.02 8.61 13.23
CA ILE A 39 -15.22 8.26 11.81
C ILE A 39 -15.14 6.75 11.60
N GLN A 40 -14.28 6.06 12.33
CA GLN A 40 -14.26 4.61 12.36
C GLN A 40 -15.55 4.05 12.97
N LEU A 41 -16.07 4.66 14.04
CA LEU A 41 -17.38 4.35 14.62
C LEU A 41 -18.52 4.72 13.67
N LEU A 42 -18.48 5.84 12.94
CA LEU A 42 -19.48 6.16 11.92
C LEU A 42 -19.42 5.22 10.71
N GLY A 43 -18.22 4.77 10.32
CA GLY A 43 -17.98 3.80 9.26
C GLY A 43 -18.42 2.40 9.65
N GLU A 44 -18.11 1.97 10.88
CA GLU A 44 -18.60 0.72 11.48
C GLU A 44 -20.09 0.78 11.77
N ILE A 45 -20.62 1.92 12.24
CA ILE A 45 -22.06 2.15 12.35
C ILE A 45 -22.68 2.18 10.96
N ALA A 46 -22.03 2.69 9.91
CA ALA A 46 -22.50 2.67 8.52
C ALA A 46 -22.46 1.26 7.90
N LEU A 47 -21.46 0.45 8.24
CA LEU A 47 -21.31 -0.95 7.79
C LEU A 47 -22.24 -1.88 8.55
N ILE A 48 -22.34 -1.69 9.87
CA ILE A 48 -23.33 -2.32 10.74
C ILE A 48 -24.71 -1.84 10.32
N THR A 49 -24.99 -0.56 10.04
CA THR A 49 -26.29 -0.12 9.49
C THR A 49 -26.51 -0.64 8.08
N ALA A 50 -25.51 -0.78 7.21
CA ALA A 50 -25.72 -1.43 5.91
C ALA A 50 -26.09 -2.92 6.08
N PHE A 51 -25.47 -3.62 7.03
CA PHE A 51 -25.69 -5.06 7.30
C PHE A 51 -26.89 -5.34 8.24
N THR A 52 -27.28 -4.37 9.09
CA THR A 52 -28.37 -4.49 10.08
C THR A 52 -29.60 -3.63 9.78
N CYS A 53 -29.52 -2.55 8.97
CA CYS A 53 -30.70 -1.77 8.56
C CYS A 53 -31.55 -2.48 7.51
N TYR A 54 -31.01 -3.41 6.72
CA TYR A 54 -31.87 -4.07 5.74
C TYR A 54 -32.87 -5.05 6.39
N PHE A 55 -32.58 -5.61 7.57
CA PHE A 55 -33.48 -6.58 8.20
C PHE A 55 -33.62 -6.52 9.73
N SER A 56 -32.56 -6.33 10.52
CA SER A 56 -32.63 -6.60 11.98
C SER A 56 -32.93 -5.38 12.85
N VAL A 57 -32.41 -4.18 12.56
CA VAL A 57 -32.68 -2.97 13.36
C VAL A 57 -34.12 -2.43 13.19
N PRO A 58 -34.72 -2.41 11.98
CA PRO A 58 -36.13 -2.04 11.83
C PRO A 58 -37.06 -3.02 12.53
N ILE A 59 -36.65 -4.28 12.73
CA ILE A 59 -37.49 -5.32 13.36
C ILE A 59 -37.28 -5.37 14.88
N PHE A 60 -36.04 -5.33 15.39
CA PHE A 60 -35.76 -5.56 16.81
C PHE A 60 -35.66 -4.29 17.66
N TYR A 61 -35.21 -3.16 17.09
CA TYR A 61 -34.99 -1.91 17.83
C TYR A 61 -35.98 -0.79 17.47
N ILE A 62 -36.73 -0.96 16.37
CA ILE A 62 -37.77 -0.03 15.96
C ILE A 62 -39.12 -0.77 15.92
N GLY A 63 -39.23 -1.90 15.23
CA GLY A 63 -40.47 -2.65 15.00
C GLY A 63 -41.03 -3.32 16.25
N LEU A 64 -40.23 -4.09 16.98
CA LEU A 64 -40.60 -4.75 18.24
C LEU A 64 -40.95 -3.74 19.33
N PRO A 65 -40.15 -2.67 19.54
CA PRO A 65 -40.53 -1.58 20.44
C PRO A 65 -41.77 -0.83 19.97
N LEU A 66 -41.97 -0.60 18.68
CA LEU A 66 -43.20 0.02 18.15
C LEU A 66 -44.42 -0.89 18.27
N VAL A 67 -44.28 -2.21 18.11
CA VAL A 67 -45.35 -3.19 18.32
C VAL A 67 -45.67 -3.30 19.81
N TYR A 68 -44.67 -3.27 20.68
CA TYR A 68 -44.84 -3.25 22.14
C TYR A 68 -45.47 -1.93 22.61
N ILE A 69 -45.02 -0.79 22.12
CA ILE A 69 -45.60 0.54 22.38
C ILE A 69 -47.01 0.62 21.79
N ARG A 70 -47.27 0.07 20.59
CA ARG A 70 -48.62 0.01 19.99
C ARG A 70 -49.54 -0.93 20.76
N PHE A 71 -49.05 -2.05 21.28
CA PHE A 71 -49.80 -2.99 22.13
C PHE A 71 -50.19 -2.31 23.45
N VAL A 72 -49.22 -1.69 24.13
CA VAL A 72 -49.43 -0.93 25.37
C VAL A 72 -50.36 0.27 25.13
N LEU A 73 -50.17 1.04 24.06
CA LEU A 73 -51.00 2.22 23.76
C LEU A 73 -52.41 1.88 23.22
N SER A 74 -52.58 0.74 22.52
CA SER A 74 -53.89 0.19 22.15
C SER A 74 -54.68 -0.26 23.38
N CYS A 75 -54.02 -0.88 24.37
CA CYS A 75 -54.62 -1.18 25.68
C CYS A 75 -55.11 0.09 26.41
N PHE A 76 -54.52 1.26 26.11
CA PHE A 76 -54.92 2.54 26.70
C PHE A 76 -55.77 3.46 25.79
N ARG A 77 -56.11 3.07 24.55
CA ARG A 77 -56.93 3.85 23.58
C ARG A 77 -56.44 5.31 23.33
N ILE A 78 -55.14 5.59 23.28
CA ILE A 78 -54.63 6.99 23.23
C ILE A 78 -53.88 7.42 21.93
N TYR A 79 -53.67 6.58 20.90
CA TYR A 79 -52.87 7.03 19.73
C TYR A 79 -53.30 6.52 18.34
N THR A 80 -53.10 7.36 17.32
CA THR A 80 -53.15 7.04 15.87
C THR A 80 -51.73 6.97 15.26
N SER A 81 -51.52 6.08 14.30
CA SER A 81 -50.20 5.77 13.71
C SER A 81 -49.49 6.96 13.06
N GLU A 82 -50.24 7.91 12.49
CA GLU A 82 -49.72 9.07 11.77
C GLU A 82 -48.88 10.01 12.65
N ARG A 83 -49.29 10.21 13.90
CA ARG A 83 -48.58 11.10 14.82
C ARG A 83 -47.23 10.54 15.27
N MET A 84 -47.11 9.22 15.40
CA MET A 84 -45.82 8.58 15.74
C MET A 84 -44.80 8.71 14.60
N LEU A 85 -45.25 8.54 13.35
CA LEU A 85 -44.40 8.73 12.16
C LEU A 85 -43.87 10.17 12.07
N ALA A 86 -44.69 11.17 12.39
CA ALA A 86 -44.28 12.58 12.39
C ALA A 86 -43.18 12.87 13.44
N TYR A 87 -43.30 12.35 14.67
CA TYR A 87 -42.25 12.51 15.69
C TYR A 87 -40.96 11.77 15.33
N TYR A 88 -41.07 10.62 14.67
CA TYR A 88 -39.92 9.87 14.19
C TYR A 88 -39.17 10.63 13.09
N ALA A 89 -39.88 11.14 12.08
CA ALA A 89 -39.29 11.97 11.03
C ALA A 89 -38.59 13.21 11.59
N LEU A 90 -39.22 13.89 12.57
CA LEU A 90 -38.61 15.04 13.24
C LEU A 90 -37.35 14.66 14.04
N SER A 91 -37.36 13.51 14.71
CA SER A 91 -36.21 13.02 15.48
C SER A 91 -35.04 12.67 14.56
N CYS A 92 -35.31 12.02 13.42
CA CYS A 92 -34.30 11.75 12.39
C CYS A 92 -33.72 13.04 11.79
N PHE A 93 -34.55 14.06 11.56
CA PHE A 93 -34.09 15.35 11.06
C PHE A 93 -33.17 16.07 12.07
N VAL A 94 -33.55 16.11 13.35
CA VAL A 94 -32.73 16.72 14.41
C VAL A 94 -31.42 15.94 14.60
N LEU A 95 -31.47 14.61 14.58
CA LEU A 95 -30.27 13.76 14.66
C LEU A 95 -29.34 14.00 13.45
N GLY A 96 -29.90 14.09 12.24
CA GLY A 96 -29.14 14.40 11.03
C GLY A 96 -28.41 15.73 11.13
N LEU A 97 -29.08 16.80 11.60
CA LEU A 97 -28.45 18.10 11.83
C LEU A 97 -27.38 18.04 12.93
N ALA A 98 -27.64 17.33 14.03
CA ALA A 98 -26.72 17.18 15.14
C ALA A 98 -25.42 16.44 14.76
N LEU A 99 -25.49 15.52 13.79
CA LEU A 99 -24.32 14.82 13.25
C LEU A 99 -23.61 15.65 12.17
N PHE A 100 -24.36 16.32 11.29
CA PHE A 100 -23.81 17.02 10.13
C PHE A 100 -23.17 18.37 10.48
N LEU A 101 -23.77 19.16 11.38
CA LEU A 101 -23.28 20.49 11.72
C LEU A 101 -21.88 20.47 12.34
N PRO A 102 -21.56 19.61 13.33
CA PRO A 102 -20.20 19.51 13.87
C PRO A 102 -19.17 19.10 12.81
N LEU A 103 -19.51 18.15 11.94
CA LEU A 103 -18.63 17.72 10.84
C LEU A 103 -18.35 18.87 9.86
N LYS A 104 -19.37 19.67 9.50
CA LYS A 104 -19.20 20.85 8.64
C LYS A 104 -18.38 21.95 9.30
N ILE A 105 -18.62 22.23 10.59
CA ILE A 105 -17.85 23.22 11.35
C ILE A 105 -16.38 22.78 11.46
N TYR A 106 -16.14 21.51 11.77
CA TYR A 106 -14.79 20.97 11.84
C TYR A 106 -14.09 20.99 10.47
N GLY A 107 -14.78 20.59 9.39
CA GLY A 107 -14.21 20.65 8.04
C GLY A 107 -13.84 22.08 7.62
N PHE A 108 -14.67 23.06 7.97
CA PHE A 108 -14.35 24.47 7.73
C PHE A 108 -13.15 24.94 8.56
N TYR A 109 -13.05 24.49 9.82
CA TYR A 109 -11.90 24.77 10.67
C TYR A 109 -10.61 24.13 10.12
N GLU A 110 -10.66 22.85 9.75
CA GLU A 110 -9.53 22.12 9.22
C GLU A 110 -9.01 22.78 7.92
N GLU A 111 -9.90 23.13 6.98
CA GLU A 111 -9.51 23.74 5.71
C GLU A 111 -8.92 25.16 5.87
N ASN A 112 -9.64 26.04 6.57
CA ASN A 112 -9.25 27.46 6.64
C ASN A 112 -8.18 27.71 7.69
N TYR A 113 -8.26 27.04 8.84
CA TYR A 113 -7.33 27.27 9.93
C TYR A 113 -6.12 26.35 9.83
N ILE A 114 -6.29 25.03 9.75
CA ILE A 114 -5.17 24.08 9.80
C ILE A 114 -4.41 24.07 8.48
N PHE A 115 -5.08 23.82 7.35
CA PHE A 115 -4.41 23.66 6.06
C PHE A 115 -4.02 24.98 5.38
N THR A 116 -4.66 26.09 5.72
CA THR A 116 -4.33 27.40 5.14
C THR A 116 -3.55 28.26 6.13
N LYS A 117 -4.20 28.72 7.21
CA LYS A 117 -3.57 29.68 8.15
C LYS A 117 -2.34 29.12 8.86
N GLN A 118 -2.39 27.89 9.36
CA GLN A 118 -1.26 27.30 10.10
C GLN A 118 -0.10 26.90 9.20
N VAL A 119 -0.37 26.39 8.00
CA VAL A 119 0.68 26.11 6.99
C VAL A 119 1.46 27.39 6.67
N HIS A 120 0.76 28.50 6.40
CA HIS A 120 1.38 29.78 6.11
C HIS A 120 2.13 30.37 7.33
N ASN A 121 1.47 30.46 8.48
CA ASN A 121 2.05 31.07 9.68
C ASN A 121 3.28 30.33 10.20
N GLN A 122 3.26 29.00 10.14
CA GLN A 122 4.38 28.19 10.62
C GLN A 122 5.49 28.01 9.57
N ARG A 123 5.24 28.48 8.33
CA ARG A 123 6.14 28.38 7.18
C ARG A 123 6.66 26.96 7.00
N ILE A 124 5.76 25.99 7.10
CA ILE A 124 6.13 24.57 7.14
C ILE A 124 6.80 24.12 5.83
N GLU A 125 6.32 24.62 4.69
CA GLU A 125 6.91 24.34 3.37
C GLU A 125 8.36 24.84 3.28
N GLU A 126 8.65 26.07 3.75
CA GLU A 126 10.01 26.62 3.77
C GLU A 126 10.94 25.83 4.70
N LYS A 127 10.46 25.44 5.88
CA LYS A 127 11.25 24.65 6.84
C LYS A 127 11.59 23.27 6.30
N ILE A 128 10.61 22.59 5.68
CA ILE A 128 10.82 21.29 5.05
C ILE A 128 11.79 21.44 3.89
N LYS A 129 11.60 22.46 3.05
CA LYS A 129 12.53 22.76 1.96
C LYS A 129 13.96 22.92 2.46
N GLN A 130 14.19 23.79 3.44
CA GLN A 130 15.53 24.01 4.01
C GLN A 130 16.14 22.73 4.59
N ALA A 131 15.33 21.91 5.27
CA ALA A 131 15.80 20.65 5.84
C ALA A 131 16.25 19.65 4.76
N ILE A 132 15.46 19.50 3.68
CA ILE A 132 15.79 18.62 2.56
C ILE A 132 17.00 19.16 1.81
N GLU A 133 17.04 20.47 1.53
CA GLU A 133 18.13 21.11 0.77
C GLU A 133 19.49 20.98 1.46
N LYS A 134 19.50 20.95 2.81
CA LYS A 134 20.72 20.75 3.60
C LYS A 134 21.45 19.45 3.24
N ASN A 135 20.71 18.38 2.91
CA ASN A 135 21.28 17.06 2.65
C ASN A 135 21.30 16.70 1.17
N ASN A 136 20.34 17.21 0.38
CA ASN A 136 20.13 16.78 -0.99
C ASN A 136 20.47 17.84 -2.05
N GLY A 137 20.79 19.06 -1.64
CA GLY A 137 20.94 20.19 -2.56
C GLY A 137 19.60 20.81 -2.96
N PRO A 138 19.61 21.77 -3.92
CA PRO A 138 18.45 22.61 -4.21
C PRO A 138 17.25 21.79 -4.71
N ILE A 139 16.06 22.14 -4.22
CA ILE A 139 14.80 21.48 -4.60
C ILE A 139 13.74 22.47 -5.10
N GLN A 140 12.81 21.95 -5.89
CA GLN A 140 11.58 22.63 -6.27
C GLN A 140 10.38 21.86 -5.69
N ILE A 141 9.59 22.52 -4.84
CA ILE A 141 8.29 21.98 -4.44
C ILE A 141 7.38 22.03 -5.66
N THR A 142 6.81 20.89 -6.03
CA THR A 142 5.96 20.75 -7.22
C THR A 142 4.49 20.99 -6.85
N TYR A 143 4.01 20.30 -5.81
CA TYR A 143 2.66 20.48 -5.28
C TYR A 143 2.55 19.94 -3.84
N VAL A 144 1.47 20.31 -3.16
CA VAL A 144 1.16 19.86 -1.80
C VAL A 144 -0.20 19.18 -1.79
N THR A 145 -0.26 17.95 -1.30
CA THR A 145 -1.54 17.26 -1.07
C THR A 145 -1.91 17.29 0.40
N ARG A 146 -3.22 17.25 0.68
CA ARG A 146 -3.79 17.34 2.02
C ARG A 146 -4.64 16.10 2.25
N GLU A 147 -4.49 15.50 3.42
CA GLU A 147 -5.33 14.40 3.88
C GLU A 147 -6.07 14.89 5.13
N SER A 148 -7.37 15.12 4.95
CA SER A 148 -8.28 15.56 6.02
C SER A 148 -8.65 14.39 6.91
N MET A 149 -8.79 14.66 8.21
CA MET A 149 -9.34 13.68 9.14
C MET A 149 -10.77 13.29 8.79
N LEU A 150 -11.52 14.10 8.04
CA LEU A 150 -12.92 13.83 7.65
C LEU A 150 -13.05 12.98 6.39
N GLN A 151 -11.96 12.77 5.65
CA GLN A 151 -11.97 12.01 4.42
C GLN A 151 -11.43 10.61 4.68
N SER A 152 -12.17 9.59 4.26
CA SER A 152 -11.71 8.21 4.31
C SER A 152 -11.04 7.89 2.98
N ASN A 153 -9.73 7.60 3.02
CA ASN A 153 -9.01 7.15 1.84
C ASN A 153 -9.24 5.65 1.65
N GLU A 154 -9.41 5.22 0.40
CA GLU A 154 -9.54 3.80 0.05
C GLU A 154 -8.33 3.02 0.60
N GLY A 155 -8.60 1.98 1.39
CA GLY A 155 -7.59 1.07 1.93
C GLY A 155 -6.85 1.52 3.21
N SER A 156 -6.93 2.79 3.62
CA SER A 156 -6.20 3.30 4.81
C SER A 156 -7.06 4.05 5.83
N GLY A 157 -8.34 4.32 5.51
CA GLY A 157 -9.25 5.03 6.39
C GLY A 157 -8.91 6.52 6.49
N SER A 158 -9.42 7.17 7.54
CA SER A 158 -9.11 8.57 7.82
C SER A 158 -7.87 8.70 8.69
N PRO A 159 -6.99 9.68 8.43
CA PRO A 159 -5.78 9.86 9.21
C PRO A 159 -6.11 10.30 10.64
N VAL A 160 -5.27 9.90 11.60
CA VAL A 160 -5.42 10.23 13.04
C VAL A 160 -5.23 11.73 13.30
N TYR A 161 -4.46 12.41 12.45
CA TYR A 161 -4.21 13.85 12.48
C TYR A 161 -4.25 14.41 11.06
N PRO A 162 -4.57 15.71 10.86
CA PRO A 162 -4.49 16.33 9.55
C PRO A 162 -3.07 16.21 9.01
N LYS A 163 -2.93 15.80 7.76
CA LYS A 163 -1.64 15.49 7.15
C LYS A 163 -1.46 16.28 5.86
N ILE A 164 -0.24 16.74 5.60
CA ILE A 164 0.18 17.26 4.30
C ILE A 164 1.31 16.40 3.76
N ASN A 165 1.29 16.17 2.44
CA ASN A 165 2.43 15.61 1.72
C ASN A 165 2.98 16.67 0.80
N ILE A 166 4.23 17.04 0.99
CA ILE A 166 4.92 18.03 0.15
C ILE A 166 5.72 17.25 -0.88
N HIS A 167 5.29 17.33 -2.13
CA HIS A 167 5.97 16.72 -3.27
C HIS A 167 6.99 17.70 -3.82
N PHE A 168 8.17 17.18 -4.14
CA PHE A 168 9.26 18.00 -4.65
C PHE A 168 10.11 17.22 -5.63
N GLU A 169 10.85 17.99 -6.43
CA GLU A 169 11.85 17.51 -7.37
C GLU A 169 13.23 18.09 -7.01
N LEU A 170 14.27 17.26 -7.14
CA LEU A 170 15.66 17.67 -7.03
C LEU A 170 16.09 18.45 -8.29
N LEU A 171 16.54 19.70 -8.14
CA LEU A 171 16.91 20.55 -9.28
C LEU A 171 18.21 20.11 -9.97
N ASN A 172 19.11 19.48 -9.22
CA ASN A 172 20.38 18.95 -9.74
C ASN A 172 20.26 17.46 -10.15
N CYS A 173 19.05 16.96 -10.36
CA CYS A 173 18.84 15.56 -10.69
C CYS A 173 18.97 15.30 -12.19
N ASP A 174 19.71 14.25 -12.53
CA ASP A 174 19.81 13.79 -13.91
C ASP A 174 18.59 12.93 -14.28
N LYS A 175 17.61 13.58 -14.94
CA LYS A 175 16.37 12.92 -15.37
C LYS A 175 16.61 11.79 -16.39
N GLN A 176 17.81 11.64 -16.97
CA GLN A 176 18.11 10.51 -17.84
C GLN A 176 18.22 9.19 -17.09
N ASN A 177 18.58 9.22 -15.80
CA ASN A 177 18.67 8.04 -14.95
C ASN A 177 17.34 7.71 -14.25
N ASN A 178 16.27 8.46 -14.56
CA ASN A 178 14.94 8.24 -13.99
C ASN A 178 14.39 6.92 -14.56
N GLY A 179 14.35 5.87 -13.72
CA GLY A 179 14.03 4.50 -14.12
C GLY A 179 15.13 3.47 -13.83
N GLY A 180 16.33 3.94 -13.49
CA GLY A 180 17.40 3.12 -12.93
C GLY A 180 17.02 2.52 -11.57
N SER A 181 17.57 1.35 -11.23
CA SER A 181 17.18 0.66 -9.98
C SER A 181 17.56 1.49 -8.76
N GLY A 182 16.58 2.11 -8.11
CA GLY A 182 16.76 2.90 -6.89
C GLY A 182 17.12 4.38 -7.10
N PHE A 183 17.14 4.88 -8.34
CA PHE A 183 17.31 6.31 -8.63
C PHE A 183 15.96 7.02 -8.71
N SER A 184 15.81 8.18 -8.05
CA SER A 184 14.60 9.01 -8.15
C SER A 184 14.91 10.50 -8.07
N CYS A 185 14.36 11.27 -9.01
CA CYS A 185 14.38 12.73 -8.97
C CYS A 185 13.25 13.35 -8.15
N GLU A 186 12.18 12.58 -7.91
CA GLU A 186 10.97 13.04 -7.25
C GLU A 186 10.78 12.33 -5.93
N SER A 187 10.26 13.05 -4.94
CA SER A 187 9.92 12.46 -3.65
C SER A 187 8.89 13.30 -2.91
N SER A 188 8.44 12.80 -1.76
CA SER A 188 7.48 13.52 -0.92
C SER A 188 7.79 13.35 0.56
N VAL A 189 7.61 14.42 1.33
CA VAL A 189 7.72 14.41 2.80
C VAL A 189 6.34 14.54 3.42
N GLU A 190 6.06 13.65 4.37
CA GLU A 190 4.83 13.71 5.16
C GLU A 190 5.00 14.59 6.41
N ALA A 191 4.05 15.47 6.66
CA ALA A 191 3.97 16.27 7.88
C ALA A 191 2.56 16.21 8.49
N TYR A 192 2.48 16.28 9.82
CA TYR A 192 1.25 16.07 10.59
C TYR A 192 0.97 17.26 11.49
N TYR A 193 -0.30 17.66 11.60
CA TYR A 193 -0.72 18.72 12.53
C TYR A 193 -1.15 18.13 13.87
N LYS A 194 -0.28 18.24 14.87
CA LYS A 194 -0.50 17.71 16.23
C LYS A 194 -0.15 18.77 17.27
N ASP A 195 -0.91 18.83 18.36
CA ASP A 195 -0.68 19.76 19.48
C ASP A 195 -0.53 21.23 19.02
N LYS A 196 -1.37 21.62 18.05
CA LYS A 196 -1.40 22.95 17.41
C LYS A 196 -0.14 23.32 16.61
N LYS A 197 0.66 22.34 16.18
CA LYS A 197 1.89 22.55 15.39
C LYS A 197 1.99 21.55 14.25
N TRP A 198 2.57 21.99 13.14
CA TRP A 198 3.01 21.09 12.08
C TRP A 198 4.33 20.44 12.50
N LEU A 199 4.34 19.11 12.53
CA LEU A 199 5.46 18.28 12.91
C LEU A 199 5.86 17.41 11.73
N VAL A 200 7.17 17.25 11.55
CA VAL A 200 7.76 16.37 10.56
C VAL A 200 8.60 15.35 11.31
N ASP A 201 8.25 14.08 11.16
CA ASP A 201 9.07 13.00 11.70
C ASP A 201 10.11 12.60 10.65
N TYR A 202 11.27 13.26 10.71
CA TYR A 202 12.39 13.01 9.79
C TYR A 202 13.03 11.63 10.00
N ASP A 203 12.79 10.98 11.14
CA ASP A 203 13.38 9.69 11.50
C ASP A 203 12.46 8.52 11.09
N SER A 204 11.21 8.80 10.70
CA SER A 204 10.31 7.79 10.15
C SER A 204 10.90 7.13 8.90
N LYS A 205 10.72 5.81 8.76
CA LYS A 205 11.26 5.03 7.62
C LYS A 205 10.95 5.66 6.25
N LYS A 206 9.76 6.28 6.10
CA LYS A 206 9.37 7.00 4.89
C LYS A 206 10.21 8.26 4.67
N ASN A 207 10.29 9.15 5.66
CA ASN A 207 10.99 10.43 5.51
C ASN A 207 12.53 10.30 5.54
N THR A 208 13.09 9.28 6.21
CA THR A 208 14.55 9.04 6.25
C THR A 208 15.15 8.80 4.87
N GLY A 209 14.43 8.10 3.98
CA GLY A 209 14.87 7.92 2.59
C GLY A 209 14.87 9.25 1.82
N VAL A 210 13.85 10.08 2.05
CA VAL A 210 13.72 11.40 1.42
C VAL A 210 14.87 12.32 1.81
N MET A 211 15.31 12.27 3.07
CA MET A 211 16.42 13.06 3.59
C MET A 211 17.80 12.65 3.06
N ASN A 212 17.92 11.47 2.43
CA ASN A 212 19.16 10.93 1.87
C ASN A 212 19.10 10.68 0.36
N LEU A 213 18.05 11.16 -0.31
CA LEU A 213 17.77 10.92 -1.73
C LEU A 213 18.97 11.18 -2.66
N SER A 214 19.73 12.25 -2.43
CA SER A 214 20.93 12.55 -3.24
C SER A 214 22.03 11.49 -3.06
N LYS A 215 22.27 11.02 -1.83
CA LYS A 215 23.25 9.96 -1.57
C LYS A 215 22.79 8.62 -2.13
N ASP A 216 21.50 8.34 -2.04
CA ASP A 216 20.92 7.13 -2.61
C ASP A 216 21.02 7.15 -4.15
N ASN A 217 20.76 8.31 -4.77
CA ASN A 217 20.99 8.51 -6.20
C ASN A 217 22.46 8.36 -6.60
N GLN A 218 23.41 8.88 -5.81
CA GLN A 218 24.84 8.67 -6.06
C GLN A 218 25.22 7.19 -6.02
N ARG A 219 24.72 6.45 -5.01
CA ARG A 219 24.93 5.00 -4.92
C ARG A 219 24.32 4.27 -6.10
N ALA A 220 23.11 4.64 -6.51
CA ALA A 220 22.46 4.04 -7.67
C ALA A 220 23.29 4.25 -8.95
N VAL A 221 23.80 5.46 -9.18
CA VAL A 221 24.69 5.78 -10.32
C VAL A 221 26.01 5.01 -10.24
N GLU A 222 26.62 4.88 -9.06
CA GLU A 222 27.84 4.09 -8.89
C GLU A 222 27.61 2.60 -9.18
N VAL A 223 26.50 2.05 -8.69
CA VAL A 223 26.09 0.67 -8.98
C VAL A 223 25.85 0.51 -10.47
N GLU A 224 25.11 1.40 -11.12
CA GLU A 224 24.90 1.33 -12.57
C GLU A 224 26.20 1.42 -13.37
N LYS A 225 27.15 2.28 -12.97
CA LYS A 225 28.47 2.34 -13.59
C LYS A 225 29.25 1.04 -13.42
N GLN A 226 29.16 0.38 -12.27
CA GLN A 226 29.80 -0.92 -12.04
C GLN A 226 29.13 -2.05 -12.83
N LEU A 227 27.82 -1.93 -13.08
CA LEU A 227 27.06 -2.90 -13.86
C LEU A 227 27.16 -2.65 -15.39
N ALA A 228 27.49 -1.44 -15.80
CA ALA A 228 27.62 -1.05 -17.19
C ALA A 228 28.75 -1.84 -17.86
N LEU A 229 28.45 -2.39 -19.03
CA LEU A 229 29.41 -3.12 -19.84
C LEU A 229 29.72 -2.32 -21.09
N THR A 230 31.00 -2.22 -21.43
CA THR A 230 31.42 -1.81 -22.76
C THR A 230 31.05 -2.89 -23.79
N PRO A 231 30.92 -2.55 -25.09
CA PRO A 231 30.66 -3.54 -26.13
C PRO A 231 31.69 -4.68 -26.18
N GLU A 232 32.95 -4.38 -25.86
CA GLU A 232 34.04 -5.37 -25.81
C GLU A 232 33.90 -6.32 -24.61
N GLU A 233 33.56 -5.79 -23.44
CA GLU A 233 33.30 -6.60 -22.24
C GLU A 233 32.07 -7.49 -22.41
N GLU A 234 31.00 -6.96 -23.00
CA GLU A 234 29.80 -7.73 -23.32
C GLU A 234 30.13 -8.90 -24.26
N LEU A 235 30.89 -8.66 -25.32
CA LEU A 235 31.32 -9.71 -26.24
C LEU A 235 32.16 -10.78 -25.53
N ASN A 236 33.11 -10.36 -24.69
CA ASN A 236 33.93 -11.28 -23.90
C ASN A 236 33.10 -12.10 -22.90
N ILE A 237 32.14 -11.47 -22.23
CA ILE A 237 31.24 -12.15 -21.30
C ILE A 237 30.39 -13.18 -22.05
N CYS A 238 29.85 -12.82 -23.22
CA CYS A 238 29.08 -13.74 -24.06
C CYS A 238 29.92 -14.94 -24.50
N ASN A 239 31.13 -14.71 -25.01
CA ASN A 239 32.03 -15.78 -25.45
C ASN A 239 32.42 -16.72 -24.30
N ASN A 240 32.71 -16.16 -23.12
CA ASN A 240 33.02 -16.95 -21.92
C ASN A 240 31.79 -17.74 -21.43
N ALA A 241 30.60 -17.13 -21.47
CA ALA A 241 29.36 -17.77 -21.07
C ALA A 241 28.99 -18.93 -22.02
N GLU A 242 29.21 -18.78 -23.33
CA GLU A 242 29.06 -19.88 -24.29
C GLU A 242 30.00 -21.04 -23.97
N SER A 243 31.29 -20.75 -23.74
CA SER A 243 32.26 -21.78 -23.37
C SER A 243 31.86 -22.49 -22.07
N LYS A 244 31.42 -21.74 -21.06
CA LYS A 244 30.95 -22.29 -19.79
C LYS A 244 29.69 -23.14 -19.94
N ALA A 245 28.75 -22.77 -20.80
CA ALA A 245 27.56 -23.57 -21.06
C ALA A 245 27.92 -24.94 -21.66
N VAL A 246 28.80 -24.95 -22.67
CA VAL A 246 29.28 -26.19 -23.30
C VAL A 246 30.04 -27.04 -22.28
N GLN A 247 30.95 -26.44 -21.51
CA GLN A 247 31.71 -27.13 -20.47
C GLN A 247 30.81 -27.67 -19.36
N TYR A 248 29.78 -26.93 -18.94
CA TYR A 248 28.83 -27.38 -17.93
C TYR A 248 28.09 -28.64 -18.38
N VAL A 249 27.53 -28.64 -19.58
CA VAL A 249 26.84 -29.82 -20.12
C VAL A 249 27.80 -31.01 -20.28
N LYS A 250 29.03 -30.74 -20.72
CA LYS A 250 30.06 -31.77 -20.86
C LYS A 250 30.53 -32.35 -19.52
N ASN A 251 30.81 -31.51 -18.53
CA ASN A 251 31.37 -31.96 -17.26
C ASN A 251 30.29 -32.62 -16.38
N GLU A 252 29.11 -32.00 -16.28
CA GLU A 252 28.03 -32.50 -15.42
C GLU A 252 27.33 -33.71 -16.02
N TYR A 253 27.14 -33.75 -17.34
CA TYR A 253 26.33 -34.80 -17.98
C TYR A 253 27.07 -35.62 -19.03
N ASN A 254 28.36 -35.34 -19.31
CA ASN A 254 29.13 -36.01 -20.36
C ASN A 254 28.50 -35.92 -21.76
N LEU A 255 27.74 -34.85 -22.02
CA LEU A 255 27.04 -34.61 -23.28
C LEU A 255 27.64 -33.40 -24.00
N ASP A 256 27.52 -33.38 -25.32
CA ASP A 256 27.94 -32.25 -26.15
C ASP A 256 26.72 -31.38 -26.47
N LEU A 257 26.84 -30.07 -26.24
CA LEU A 257 25.82 -29.07 -26.55
C LEU A 257 26.10 -28.43 -27.91
N THR A 258 25.11 -28.42 -28.81
CA THR A 258 25.12 -27.60 -30.02
C THR A 258 24.26 -26.36 -29.81
N ILE A 259 24.87 -25.19 -29.96
CA ILE A 259 24.22 -23.88 -29.78
C ILE A 259 23.43 -23.52 -31.04
N VAL A 260 22.17 -23.11 -30.89
CA VAL A 260 21.30 -22.66 -32.01
C VAL A 260 21.01 -21.17 -31.90
N GLU A 261 20.55 -20.72 -30.73
CA GLU A 261 20.18 -19.33 -30.48
C GLU A 261 20.69 -18.88 -29.12
N LYS A 262 21.01 -17.59 -29.01
CA LYS A 262 21.46 -16.97 -27.77
C LYS A 262 20.77 -15.64 -27.55
N THR A 263 20.41 -15.37 -26.30
CA THR A 263 19.82 -14.10 -25.89
C THR A 263 20.58 -13.59 -24.68
N PHE A 264 21.17 -12.40 -24.80
CA PHE A 264 21.87 -11.74 -23.71
C PHE A 264 20.95 -10.73 -23.03
N ASN A 265 20.69 -10.93 -21.74
CA ASN A 265 19.85 -10.09 -20.92
C ASN A 265 20.71 -9.37 -19.89
N LYS A 266 20.78 -8.04 -20.02
CA LYS A 266 21.45 -7.17 -19.04
C LYS A 266 20.54 -6.87 -17.86
N HIS A 267 21.14 -6.59 -16.70
CA HIS A 267 20.45 -6.09 -15.51
C HIS A 267 19.24 -6.95 -15.08
N THR A 268 19.39 -8.27 -15.14
CA THR A 268 18.34 -9.22 -14.72
C THR A 268 18.56 -9.70 -13.29
N SER A 269 17.54 -10.36 -12.75
CA SER A 269 17.66 -11.07 -11.48
C SER A 269 18.09 -12.52 -11.69
N SER A 270 18.87 -13.05 -10.75
CA SER A 270 19.23 -14.47 -10.74
C SER A 270 17.99 -15.36 -10.69
N TYR A 271 18.03 -16.43 -11.49
CA TYR A 271 16.99 -17.43 -11.61
C TYR A 271 16.81 -18.24 -10.31
N LYS A 272 17.89 -18.56 -9.61
CA LYS A 272 17.84 -19.31 -8.35
C LYS A 272 18.01 -18.39 -7.15
N LYS A 273 17.03 -18.39 -6.23
CA LYS A 273 17.08 -17.57 -5.00
C LYS A 273 18.28 -17.87 -4.10
N GLU A 274 18.75 -19.12 -4.10
CA GLU A 274 19.82 -19.61 -3.22
C GLU A 274 21.22 -19.04 -3.57
N ASN A 275 21.43 -18.66 -4.83
CA ASN A 275 22.70 -18.11 -5.34
C ASN A 275 22.58 -16.63 -5.72
N ARG A 276 21.54 -15.94 -5.27
CA ARG A 276 21.18 -14.62 -5.79
C ARG A 276 22.04 -13.54 -5.11
N PRO A 277 22.96 -12.88 -5.82
CA PRO A 277 23.58 -11.67 -5.28
C PRO A 277 22.51 -10.57 -5.10
N SER A 278 22.77 -9.62 -4.20
CA SER A 278 21.84 -8.51 -3.94
C SER A 278 21.77 -7.50 -5.09
N ASN A 279 22.73 -7.53 -6.01
CA ASN A 279 22.81 -6.71 -7.21
C ASN A 279 22.19 -7.39 -8.45
N ALA A 280 21.97 -6.59 -9.49
CA ALA A 280 21.59 -7.11 -10.80
C ALA A 280 22.76 -7.86 -11.44
N ILE A 281 22.44 -8.86 -12.25
CA ILE A 281 23.38 -9.71 -12.97
C ILE A 281 23.14 -9.63 -14.48
N HIS A 282 24.09 -10.15 -15.26
CA HIS A 282 23.92 -10.36 -16.70
C HIS A 282 23.69 -11.84 -16.97
N ALA A 283 22.79 -12.18 -17.89
CA ALA A 283 22.49 -13.59 -18.18
C ALA A 283 22.50 -13.84 -19.68
N LEU A 284 23.20 -14.90 -20.09
CA LEU A 284 23.12 -15.46 -21.43
C LEU A 284 22.23 -16.70 -21.40
N THR A 285 21.09 -16.63 -22.06
CA THR A 285 20.23 -17.80 -22.30
C THR A 285 20.60 -18.40 -23.64
N ILE A 286 20.95 -19.68 -23.65
CA ILE A 286 21.40 -20.43 -24.82
C ILE A 286 20.37 -21.53 -25.08
N ASN A 287 19.71 -21.45 -26.22
CA ASN A 287 18.87 -22.52 -26.76
C ASN A 287 19.71 -23.38 -27.70
N GLY A 288 19.69 -24.69 -27.49
CA GLY A 288 20.45 -25.64 -28.28
C GLY A 288 19.88 -27.04 -28.20
N TYR A 289 20.61 -28.00 -28.76
CA TYR A 289 20.26 -29.41 -28.68
C TYR A 289 21.48 -30.26 -28.31
N LEU A 290 21.23 -31.42 -27.74
CA LEU A 290 22.27 -32.40 -27.45
C LEU A 290 22.74 -33.05 -28.75
N LYS A 291 24.04 -33.09 -29.01
CA LYS A 291 24.61 -33.58 -30.28
C LYS A 291 24.17 -35.00 -30.69
N THR A 292 23.71 -35.80 -29.74
CA THR A 292 23.14 -37.12 -29.98
C THR A 292 21.86 -37.10 -30.83
N ASP A 293 21.07 -36.01 -30.78
CA ASP A 293 19.79 -35.87 -31.49
C ASP A 293 19.30 -34.41 -31.48
N SER A 294 18.99 -33.87 -32.66
CA SER A 294 18.49 -32.49 -32.82
C SER A 294 17.07 -32.26 -32.29
N GLN A 295 16.35 -33.31 -31.85
CA GLN A 295 15.07 -33.19 -31.15
C GLN A 295 15.22 -33.12 -29.62
N LYS A 296 16.44 -33.29 -29.10
CA LYS A 296 16.75 -33.22 -27.67
C LYS A 296 17.16 -31.79 -27.29
N ASP A 297 16.18 -30.91 -27.32
CA ASP A 297 16.36 -29.49 -27.00
C ASP A 297 16.70 -29.27 -25.52
N ILE A 298 17.61 -28.35 -25.29
CA ILE A 298 18.05 -27.91 -23.97
C ILE A 298 18.29 -26.40 -23.98
N THR A 299 17.79 -25.72 -22.97
CA THR A 299 18.06 -24.32 -22.70
C THR A 299 18.97 -24.21 -21.48
N VAL A 300 20.18 -23.72 -21.70
CA VAL A 300 21.15 -23.46 -20.64
C VAL A 300 21.20 -21.95 -20.40
N ARG A 301 21.03 -21.54 -19.15
CA ARG A 301 21.20 -20.14 -18.77
C ARG A 301 22.48 -20.01 -17.96
N VAL A 302 23.34 -19.10 -18.41
CA VAL A 302 24.60 -18.76 -17.74
C VAL A 302 24.48 -17.35 -17.21
N GLU A 303 24.60 -17.23 -15.89
CA GLU A 303 24.56 -15.98 -15.16
C GLU A 303 25.98 -15.50 -14.89
N TYR A 304 26.17 -14.19 -14.96
CA TYR A 304 27.42 -13.50 -14.70
C TYR A 304 27.18 -12.37 -13.71
N ASP A 305 27.88 -12.40 -12.59
CA ASP A 305 27.92 -11.28 -11.65
C ASP A 305 29.05 -10.32 -12.03
N PRO A 306 28.73 -9.11 -12.49
CA PRO A 306 29.75 -8.13 -12.85
C PRO A 306 30.58 -7.61 -11.66
N ILE A 307 30.08 -7.73 -10.42
CA ILE A 307 30.80 -7.29 -9.21
C ILE A 307 31.81 -8.36 -8.78
N ALA A 308 31.34 -9.59 -8.54
CA ALA A 308 32.21 -10.70 -8.12
C ALA A 308 33.04 -11.29 -9.28
N ARG A 309 32.66 -11.00 -10.53
CA ARG A 309 33.23 -11.59 -11.76
C ARG A 309 33.10 -13.11 -11.81
N GLU A 310 32.02 -13.63 -11.22
CA GLU A 310 31.71 -15.05 -11.15
C GLU A 310 30.64 -15.44 -12.18
N TYR A 311 30.64 -16.72 -12.55
CA TYR A 311 29.64 -17.28 -13.45
C TYR A 311 28.96 -18.48 -12.83
N TRP A 312 27.65 -18.61 -13.08
CA TRP A 312 26.86 -19.76 -12.69
C TRP A 312 26.08 -20.30 -13.88
N SER A 313 26.15 -21.60 -14.12
CA SER A 313 25.44 -22.27 -15.21
C SER A 313 24.33 -23.13 -14.65
N HIS A 314 23.16 -23.09 -15.28
CA HIS A 314 22.05 -23.95 -14.92
C HIS A 314 21.24 -24.34 -16.15
N ILE A 315 20.59 -25.51 -16.08
CA ILE A 315 19.55 -25.85 -17.05
C ILE A 315 18.31 -25.06 -16.69
N TYR A 316 17.82 -24.28 -17.65
CA TYR A 316 16.63 -23.46 -17.51
C TYR A 316 15.39 -24.27 -17.91
N GLU A 317 15.43 -24.86 -19.10
CA GLU A 317 14.38 -25.71 -19.67
C GLU A 317 15.00 -26.83 -20.51
N MET A 318 14.28 -27.93 -20.72
CA MET A 318 14.71 -29.03 -21.58
C MET A 318 13.52 -29.86 -22.08
N SER A 319 13.67 -30.50 -23.24
CA SER A 319 12.67 -31.44 -23.76
C SER A 319 12.67 -32.77 -23.00
N ASP A 320 11.58 -33.53 -23.07
CA ASP A 320 11.49 -34.86 -22.45
C ASP A 320 12.57 -35.83 -22.98
N GLY A 321 12.93 -35.70 -24.25
CA GLY A 321 14.00 -36.47 -24.87
C GLY A 321 15.38 -36.13 -24.29
N ALA A 322 15.65 -34.84 -24.07
CA ALA A 322 16.89 -34.38 -23.44
C ALA A 322 16.97 -34.79 -21.97
N LYS A 323 15.85 -34.71 -21.25
CA LYS A 323 15.75 -35.10 -19.84
C LYS A 323 16.10 -36.57 -19.63
N LYS A 324 15.50 -37.47 -20.43
CA LYS A 324 15.79 -38.92 -20.37
C LYS A 324 17.26 -39.23 -20.64
N GLU A 325 17.88 -38.52 -21.58
CA GLU A 325 19.31 -38.71 -21.88
C GLU A 325 20.20 -38.25 -20.71
N ILE A 326 19.87 -37.11 -20.08
CA ILE A 326 20.59 -36.62 -18.90
C ILE A 326 20.45 -37.60 -17.72
N GLU A 327 19.24 -38.08 -17.44
CA GLU A 327 18.98 -39.05 -16.37
C GLU A 327 19.80 -40.33 -16.57
N LYS A 328 19.86 -40.84 -17.80
CA LYS A 328 20.70 -41.99 -18.16
C LYS A 328 22.19 -41.75 -17.85
N GLN A 329 22.71 -40.55 -18.14
CA GLN A 329 24.12 -40.22 -17.85
C GLN A 329 24.38 -40.10 -16.34
N ILE A 330 23.41 -39.60 -15.58
CA ILE A 330 23.50 -39.52 -14.12
C ILE A 330 23.52 -40.92 -13.50
N GLU A 331 22.65 -41.84 -13.95
CA GLU A 331 22.63 -43.23 -13.50
C GLU A 331 23.96 -43.94 -13.81
N LEU A 332 24.46 -43.80 -15.04
CA LEU A 332 25.76 -44.34 -15.45
C LEU A 332 26.90 -43.84 -14.55
N LYS A 333 26.91 -42.54 -14.19
CA LYS A 333 27.91 -41.98 -13.26
C LYS A 333 27.81 -42.59 -11.86
N LYS A 334 26.60 -42.82 -11.34
CA LYS A 334 26.40 -43.46 -10.03
C LYS A 334 26.89 -44.90 -10.02
N GLU A 335 26.55 -45.69 -11.04
CA GLU A 335 27.02 -47.08 -11.16
C GLU A 335 28.53 -47.20 -11.23
N ILE A 336 29.21 -46.23 -11.87
CA ILE A 336 30.68 -46.19 -11.92
C ILE A 336 31.28 -45.80 -10.56
N HIS A 337 30.62 -44.91 -9.82
CA HIS A 337 31.06 -44.50 -8.49
C HIS A 337 30.86 -45.63 -7.46
N ASP A 338 29.76 -46.37 -7.51
CA ASP A 338 29.47 -47.47 -6.56
C ASP A 338 30.33 -48.73 -6.82
N LYS A 339 30.98 -48.81 -7.99
CA LYS A 339 31.91 -49.90 -8.36
C LYS A 339 33.38 -49.58 -8.05
N LYS A 340 33.69 -48.38 -7.55
CA LYS A 340 35.01 -47.96 -7.06
C LYS A 340 35.00 -47.91 -5.54
#